data_AF-L0AX40-F1
#
_entry.id   AF-L0AX40-F1
#
_cell.length_a   1.000
_cell.length_b   1.000
_cell.length_c   1.000
_cell.angle_alpha   90.00
_cell.angle_beta   90.00
_cell.angle_gamma   90.00
#
_symmetry.space_group_name_H-M   'P 1'
#
loop_
_entity.id
_entity.type
_entity.pdbx_description
1 polymer ?
#
loop_
_entity_poly.entity_id
_entity_poly.type
_entity_poly.pdbx_seq_one_letter_code
_entity_poly.pdbx_strand_id
1 'polypeptide(L)'
;MGNSNGVLVSVDVGIHPGTGGRAVTNNKGVYTYTYKDRTITISEERRDTLPGYKAIKHQKTVGESCSLYQGATEFHGFVDLKSYGDIYAYFWQGDDDYKVPLVIQLGDADNYYISDVNSTTWRRAYGITFRTLKNDTLKNLLDRENCKKNRAHVMEISKGKEGPYKCSLPTCDKEIVEVSFNKPLPYAHSVKVMGSSITRFENENKSQKGLPFPKKVNYVYVYFDLQKCEMPLLICIDPLNMENKWQGYTGCKWYQRDKVDTNAWIQVNNKPTSPNDSTRILEILKEYLPNILSKIEHVQRAEKSSNLETTPVINPDFTLDIAHLPHLKFKDPEEILDIPGYSYPLDYRDIYPSSIPDERSSGGKIVTQTDVILDIPELYETSAEDPVFPMDTTLGSVTPYESWTENFEVVLCDRSSPDHKVTVDFGPSDSFEVF
;
A
#
# COMPACT_ATOMS: atom_id res chain seq x y z
N MET A 1 11.95 -50.34 -29.04
CA MET A 1 11.19 -49.10 -28.76
C MET A 1 12.18 -48.10 -28.19
N GLY A 2 12.56 -47.08 -28.96
CA GLY A 2 13.49 -46.06 -28.46
C GLY A 2 12.76 -45.16 -27.47
N ASN A 3 13.23 -45.10 -26.23
CA ASN A 3 12.80 -44.08 -25.28
C ASN A 3 13.27 -42.72 -25.84
N SER A 4 12.40 -42.03 -26.56
CA SER A 4 12.57 -40.61 -26.81
C SER A 4 12.51 -39.93 -25.45
N ASN A 5 13.67 -39.71 -24.84
CA ASN A 5 13.82 -38.86 -23.67
C ASN A 5 13.40 -37.45 -24.12
N GLY A 6 12.10 -37.17 -23.97
CA GLY A 6 11.53 -35.88 -24.32
C GLY A 6 12.32 -34.80 -23.59
N VAL A 7 12.88 -33.86 -24.35
CA VAL A 7 13.63 -32.75 -23.78
C VAL A 7 12.63 -31.93 -22.95
N LEU A 8 12.75 -32.01 -21.63
CA LEU A 8 11.97 -31.19 -20.71
C LEU A 8 12.50 -29.75 -20.78
N VAL A 9 11.61 -28.82 -21.11
CA VAL A 9 11.87 -27.37 -21.13
C VAL A 9 11.56 -26.77 -19.74
N SER A 10 12.44 -25.93 -19.22
CA SER A 10 12.21 -25.23 -17.95
C SER A 10 11.80 -23.78 -18.22
N VAL A 11 10.61 -23.38 -17.74
CA VAL A 11 10.11 -22.01 -17.87
C VAL A 11 10.13 -21.33 -16.49
N ASP A 12 11.01 -20.36 -16.30
CA ASP A 12 10.94 -19.48 -15.12
C ASP A 12 9.85 -18.43 -15.34
N VAL A 13 8.86 -18.34 -14.47
CA VAL A 13 7.68 -17.49 -14.67
C VAL A 13 7.97 -15.99 -14.49
N GLY A 14 9.10 -15.64 -13.86
CA GLY A 14 9.57 -14.25 -13.75
C GLY A 14 10.15 -13.70 -15.06
N ILE A 15 10.61 -12.44 -15.02
CA ILE A 15 11.30 -11.82 -16.17
C ILE A 15 12.80 -12.22 -16.24
N HIS A 16 13.36 -12.68 -15.11
CA HIS A 16 14.75 -13.07 -14.97
C HIS A 16 14.84 -14.59 -14.78
N PRO A 17 15.05 -15.37 -15.87
CA PRO A 17 15.15 -16.81 -15.75
C PRO A 17 16.39 -17.20 -14.95
N GLY A 18 16.22 -17.58 -13.69
CA GLY A 18 17.34 -17.88 -12.80
C GLY A 18 18.13 -19.10 -13.27
N THR A 19 17.42 -20.15 -13.69
CA THR A 19 18.00 -21.43 -14.14
C THR A 19 18.14 -21.55 -15.66
N GLY A 20 17.47 -20.67 -16.42
CA GLY A 20 17.40 -20.72 -17.89
C GLY A 20 18.51 -19.96 -18.62
N GLY A 21 19.48 -19.39 -17.91
CA GLY A 21 20.53 -18.54 -18.49
C GLY A 21 20.16 -17.06 -18.51
N ARG A 22 21.04 -16.19 -19.04
CA ARG A 22 20.77 -14.75 -19.12
C ARG A 22 19.78 -14.46 -20.24
N ALA A 23 18.63 -13.87 -19.89
CA ALA A 23 17.71 -13.33 -20.87
C ALA A 23 18.39 -12.20 -21.66
N VAL A 24 18.34 -12.29 -23.00
CA VAL A 24 18.83 -11.25 -23.90
C VAL A 24 17.65 -10.35 -24.26
N THR A 25 17.77 -9.07 -23.97
CA THR A 25 16.76 -8.08 -24.36
C THR A 25 16.95 -7.68 -25.81
N ASN A 26 15.86 -7.56 -26.56
CA ASN A 26 15.87 -6.81 -27.82
C ASN A 26 15.43 -5.36 -27.55
N ASN A 27 15.72 -4.46 -28.49
CA ASN A 27 15.39 -3.03 -28.39
C ASN A 27 13.87 -2.72 -28.27
N LYS A 28 13.00 -3.74 -28.18
CA LYS A 28 11.54 -3.61 -28.08
C LYS A 28 10.98 -4.11 -26.74
N GLY A 29 11.83 -4.39 -25.74
CA GLY A 29 11.38 -4.87 -24.43
C GLY A 29 10.87 -6.33 -24.45
N VAL A 30 11.21 -7.07 -25.50
CA VAL A 30 10.99 -8.52 -25.56
C VAL A 30 12.32 -9.19 -25.19
N TYR A 31 12.25 -10.18 -24.32
CA TYR A 31 13.40 -10.93 -23.86
C TYR A 31 13.36 -12.33 -24.44
N THR A 32 14.52 -12.90 -24.73
CA THR A 32 14.61 -14.30 -25.15
C THR A 32 15.70 -15.00 -24.35
N TYR A 33 15.48 -16.26 -24.01
CA TYR A 33 16.52 -17.14 -23.50
C TYR A 33 16.45 -18.49 -24.18
N THR A 34 17.61 -19.15 -24.27
CA THR A 34 17.73 -20.47 -24.88
C THR A 34 17.97 -21.51 -23.81
N TYR A 35 17.10 -22.50 -23.73
CA TYR A 35 17.24 -23.63 -22.82
C TYR A 35 17.25 -24.93 -23.63
N LYS A 36 18.35 -25.68 -23.60
CA LYS A 36 18.54 -26.93 -24.37
C LYS A 36 18.13 -26.79 -25.85
N ASP A 37 18.67 -25.77 -26.52
CA ASP A 37 18.41 -25.42 -27.93
C ASP A 37 16.98 -24.96 -28.26
N ARG A 38 16.14 -24.71 -27.24
CA ARG A 38 14.80 -24.14 -27.40
C ARG A 38 14.79 -22.68 -26.99
N THR A 39 14.20 -21.84 -27.83
CA THR A 39 14.07 -20.40 -27.55
C THR A 39 12.72 -20.12 -26.91
N ILE A 40 12.73 -19.50 -25.74
CA ILE A 40 11.54 -19.01 -25.06
C ILE A 40 11.52 -17.50 -25.21
N THR A 41 10.38 -16.97 -25.63
CA THR A 41 10.15 -15.52 -25.75
C THR A 41 9.37 -15.04 -24.54
N ILE A 42 9.87 -13.99 -23.89
CA ILE A 42 9.25 -13.34 -22.73
C ILE A 42 8.86 -11.92 -23.12
N SER A 43 7.67 -11.49 -22.74
CA SER A 43 7.24 -10.09 -22.86
C SER A 43 6.46 -9.67 -21.62
N GLU A 44 6.59 -8.40 -21.24
CA GLU A 44 5.74 -7.79 -20.21
C GLU A 44 4.55 -7.09 -20.87
N GLU A 45 3.34 -7.41 -20.40
CA GLU A 45 2.11 -6.77 -20.80
C GLU A 45 1.51 -5.96 -19.63
N ARG A 46 1.08 -4.74 -19.93
CA ARG A 46 0.30 -3.90 -19.01
C ARG A 46 -1.04 -3.61 -19.66
N ARG A 47 -2.13 -4.00 -19.00
CA ARG A 47 -3.48 -3.84 -19.51
C ARG A 47 -4.18 -2.75 -18.71
N ASP A 48 -4.76 -1.77 -19.41
CA ASP A 48 -5.56 -0.70 -18.79
C ASP A 48 -6.76 -1.25 -18.00
N THR A 49 -7.24 -2.44 -18.37
CA THR A 49 -8.33 -3.15 -17.68
C THR A 49 -7.90 -3.80 -16.36
N LEU A 50 -6.60 -3.91 -16.08
CA LEU A 50 -6.03 -4.52 -14.87
C LEU A 50 -5.09 -3.53 -14.16
N PRO A 51 -5.62 -2.37 -13.68
CA PRO A 51 -4.79 -1.35 -13.03
C PRO A 51 -4.11 -1.90 -11.78
N GLY A 52 -2.80 -1.67 -11.66
CA GLY A 52 -1.98 -2.18 -10.58
C GLY A 52 -1.39 -3.57 -10.83
N TYR A 53 -1.62 -4.17 -12.00
CA TYR A 53 -1.06 -5.47 -12.36
C TYR A 53 -0.25 -5.43 -13.65
N LYS A 54 0.69 -6.36 -13.76
CA LYS A 54 1.49 -6.62 -14.96
C LYS A 54 1.49 -8.13 -15.22
N ALA A 55 1.49 -8.53 -16.48
CA ALA A 55 1.57 -9.93 -16.87
C ALA A 55 2.89 -10.19 -17.58
N ILE A 56 3.58 -11.26 -17.20
CA ILE A 56 4.73 -11.77 -17.94
C ILE A 56 4.25 -12.92 -18.81
N LYS A 57 4.29 -12.71 -20.12
CA LYS A 57 3.93 -13.70 -21.13
C LYS A 57 5.19 -14.46 -21.55
N HIS A 58 5.16 -15.78 -21.38
CA HIS A 58 6.15 -16.73 -21.88
C HIS A 58 5.57 -17.49 -23.06
N GLN A 59 6.27 -17.48 -24.18
CA GLN A 59 5.90 -18.21 -25.40
C GLN A 59 6.91 -19.32 -25.66
N LYS A 60 6.41 -20.55 -25.78
CA LYS A 60 7.16 -21.76 -26.12
C LYS A 60 6.52 -22.50 -27.29
N THR A 61 7.21 -23.52 -27.81
CA THR A 61 6.64 -24.38 -28.83
C THR A 61 5.58 -25.33 -28.25
N VAL A 62 4.43 -25.42 -28.93
CA VAL A 62 3.33 -26.33 -28.56
C VAL A 62 3.79 -27.79 -28.74
N GLY A 63 3.36 -28.67 -27.84
CA GLY A 63 3.72 -30.10 -27.84
C GLY A 63 4.96 -30.44 -27.01
N GLU A 64 5.75 -29.43 -26.61
CA GLU A 64 6.91 -29.62 -25.74
C GLU A 64 6.50 -29.72 -24.27
N SER A 65 6.95 -30.79 -23.61
CA SER A 65 6.85 -30.92 -22.16
C SER A 65 7.65 -29.81 -21.47
N CYS A 66 7.03 -29.13 -20.51
CA CYS A 66 7.73 -28.15 -19.69
C CYS A 66 7.38 -28.26 -18.21
N SER A 67 8.30 -27.78 -17.37
CA SER A 67 8.08 -27.50 -15.95
C SER A 67 8.12 -25.99 -15.73
N LEU A 68 7.34 -25.49 -14.77
CA LEU A 68 7.32 -24.07 -14.41
C LEU A 68 8.15 -23.86 -13.14
N TYR A 69 8.91 -22.77 -13.09
CA TYR A 69 9.79 -22.42 -11.98
C TYR A 69 9.61 -20.96 -11.57
N GLN A 70 10.03 -20.63 -10.36
CA GLN A 70 10.34 -19.27 -9.95
C GLN A 70 11.75 -19.29 -9.35
N GLY A 71 12.73 -18.79 -10.10
CA GLY A 71 14.14 -18.98 -9.75
C GLY A 71 14.52 -20.47 -9.70
N ALA A 72 14.90 -20.95 -8.53
CA ALA A 72 15.27 -22.36 -8.30
C ALA A 72 14.09 -23.26 -7.89
N THR A 73 12.92 -22.69 -7.62
CA THR A 73 11.78 -23.41 -7.06
C THR A 73 10.85 -23.89 -8.16
N GLU A 74 10.65 -25.20 -8.28
CA GLU A 74 9.67 -25.78 -9.21
C GLU A 74 8.24 -25.59 -8.70
N PHE A 75 7.32 -25.32 -9.62
CA PHE A 75 5.90 -25.26 -9.37
C PHE A 75 5.21 -26.53 -9.85
N HIS A 76 4.24 -27.01 -9.07
CA HIS A 76 3.51 -28.25 -9.32
C HIS A 76 2.01 -28.01 -9.44
N GLY A 77 1.26 -29.03 -9.86
CA GLY A 77 -0.21 -29.02 -9.89
C GLY A 77 -0.86 -28.50 -11.19
N PHE A 78 -0.07 -28.21 -12.21
CA PHE A 78 -0.57 -27.90 -13.55
C PHE A 78 -0.96 -29.18 -14.31
N VAL A 79 -1.95 -29.05 -15.18
CA VAL A 79 -2.44 -30.16 -16.01
C VAL A 79 -2.13 -29.84 -17.46
N ASP A 80 -1.49 -30.77 -18.15
CA ASP A 80 -1.28 -30.75 -19.61
C ASP A 80 -0.50 -29.53 -20.15
N LEU A 81 0.59 -29.13 -19.46
CA LEU A 81 1.46 -28.01 -19.87
C LEU A 81 1.96 -28.09 -21.32
N LYS A 82 2.09 -29.31 -21.87
CA LYS A 82 2.51 -29.54 -23.25
C LYS A 82 1.55 -28.96 -24.29
N SER A 83 0.26 -28.84 -23.97
CA SER A 83 -0.77 -28.37 -24.91
C SER A 83 -0.85 -26.85 -25.03
N TYR A 84 -0.11 -26.12 -24.19
CA TYR A 84 -0.13 -24.66 -24.18
C TYR A 84 1.15 -24.10 -24.78
N GLY A 85 1.03 -23.16 -25.72
CA GLY A 85 2.15 -22.40 -26.27
C GLY A 85 2.45 -21.14 -25.47
N ASP A 86 1.42 -20.52 -24.89
CA ASP A 86 1.52 -19.30 -24.11
C ASP A 86 1.26 -19.59 -22.62
N ILE A 87 2.08 -19.01 -21.75
CA ILE A 87 1.94 -19.06 -20.29
C ILE A 87 2.02 -17.62 -19.79
N TYR A 88 1.04 -17.16 -19.02
CA TYR A 88 1.06 -15.83 -18.42
C TYR A 88 1.19 -15.94 -16.91
N ALA A 89 2.12 -15.21 -16.33
CA ALA A 89 2.23 -15.03 -14.88
C ALA A 89 1.88 -13.60 -14.53
N TYR A 90 0.87 -13.42 -13.68
CA TYR A 90 0.39 -12.11 -13.27
C TYR A 90 1.04 -11.70 -11.95
N PHE A 91 1.58 -10.49 -11.92
CA PHE A 91 2.26 -9.90 -10.77
C PHE A 91 1.60 -8.57 -10.41
N TRP A 92 1.71 -8.19 -9.15
CA TRP A 92 1.41 -6.83 -8.71
C TRP A 92 2.47 -5.86 -9.28
N GLN A 93 2.07 -4.66 -9.70
CA GLN A 93 3.02 -3.66 -10.19
C GLN A 93 3.98 -3.17 -9.11
N GLY A 94 3.60 -3.24 -7.83
CA GLY A 94 4.56 -3.00 -6.75
C GLY A 94 5.59 -4.12 -6.61
N ASP A 95 5.35 -5.33 -7.13
CA ASP A 95 6.34 -6.42 -7.12
C ASP A 95 7.37 -6.25 -8.25
N ASP A 96 8.27 -5.29 -8.09
CA ASP A 96 9.32 -4.96 -9.06
C ASP A 96 10.28 -6.13 -9.34
N ASP A 97 10.48 -7.01 -8.36
CA ASP A 97 11.38 -8.16 -8.47
C ASP A 97 10.69 -9.43 -8.99
N TYR A 98 9.39 -9.37 -9.29
CA TYR A 98 8.59 -10.51 -9.76
C TYR A 98 8.69 -11.73 -8.83
N LYS A 99 8.74 -11.50 -7.50
CA LYS A 99 8.95 -12.55 -6.49
C LYS A 99 7.69 -13.34 -6.18
N VAL A 100 6.52 -12.70 -6.32
CA VAL A 100 5.25 -13.23 -5.82
C VAL A 100 4.23 -13.29 -6.96
N PRO A 101 4.25 -14.37 -7.77
CA PRO A 101 3.23 -14.59 -8.78
C PRO A 101 1.87 -14.78 -8.11
N LEU A 102 0.88 -14.02 -8.58
CA LEU A 102 -0.47 -14.04 -8.04
C LEU A 102 -1.29 -15.15 -8.67
N VAL A 103 -1.30 -15.17 -10.01
CA VAL A 103 -2.11 -16.06 -10.86
C VAL A 103 -1.25 -16.51 -12.03
N ILE A 104 -1.36 -17.78 -12.42
CA ILE A 104 -0.79 -18.31 -13.67
C ILE A 104 -1.94 -18.66 -14.61
N GLN A 105 -1.87 -18.24 -15.86
CA GLN A 105 -2.82 -18.58 -16.92
C GLN A 105 -2.12 -19.42 -18.00
N LEU A 106 -2.75 -20.52 -18.41
CA LEU A 106 -2.26 -21.38 -19.48
C LEU A 106 -3.07 -21.18 -20.78
N GLY A 107 -2.40 -20.69 -21.82
CA GLY A 107 -3.00 -20.34 -23.12
C GLY A 107 -3.97 -19.16 -23.06
N ASP A 108 -4.81 -19.05 -24.09
CA ASP A 108 -5.81 -17.97 -24.22
C ASP A 108 -7.15 -18.30 -23.57
N ALA A 109 -7.23 -19.45 -22.88
CA ALA A 109 -8.44 -19.95 -22.25
C ALA A 109 -8.47 -19.66 -20.74
N ASP A 110 -9.57 -20.07 -20.10
CA ASP A 110 -9.87 -19.90 -18.68
C ASP A 110 -9.13 -20.89 -17.77
N ASN A 111 -7.87 -21.08 -18.05
CA ASN A 111 -7.01 -21.99 -17.31
C ASN A 111 -6.18 -21.17 -16.33
N TYR A 112 -6.87 -20.55 -15.37
CA TYR A 112 -6.24 -19.81 -14.28
C TYR A 112 -5.89 -20.76 -13.14
N TYR A 113 -4.72 -20.54 -12.56
CA TYR A 113 -4.18 -21.28 -11.44
C TYR A 113 -3.81 -20.32 -10.32
N ILE A 114 -4.08 -20.72 -9.09
CA ILE A 114 -3.73 -20.01 -7.86
C ILE A 114 -3.01 -20.96 -6.90
N SER A 115 -2.30 -20.39 -5.94
CA SER A 115 -1.60 -21.12 -4.89
C SER A 115 -1.86 -20.48 -3.54
N ASP A 116 -1.65 -21.25 -2.47
CA ASP A 116 -1.61 -20.69 -1.12
C ASP A 116 -0.32 -19.89 -0.90
N VAL A 117 -0.29 -19.09 0.17
CA VAL A 117 0.89 -18.27 0.50
C VAL A 117 2.10 -19.18 0.67
N ASN A 118 3.21 -18.85 0.00
CA ASN A 118 4.47 -19.62 -0.01
C ASN A 118 4.34 -21.07 -0.51
N SER A 119 3.24 -21.43 -1.20
CA SER A 119 3.07 -22.78 -1.75
C SER A 119 3.64 -22.88 -3.16
N THR A 120 4.32 -24.00 -3.44
CA THR A 120 4.75 -24.40 -4.79
C THR A 120 3.68 -25.18 -5.55
N THR A 121 2.60 -25.58 -4.87
CA THR A 121 1.50 -26.33 -5.46
C THR A 121 0.41 -25.37 -5.91
N TRP A 122 0.16 -25.38 -7.21
CA TRP A 122 -0.87 -24.59 -7.86
C TRP A 122 -2.10 -25.45 -8.12
N ARG A 123 -3.27 -24.87 -7.92
CA ARG A 123 -4.55 -25.50 -8.23
C ARG A 123 -5.33 -24.64 -9.20
N ARG A 124 -6.09 -25.29 -10.07
CA ARG A 124 -6.97 -24.61 -11.01
C ARG A 124 -8.03 -23.80 -10.24
N ALA A 125 -8.18 -22.53 -10.59
CA ALA A 125 -9.21 -21.65 -10.08
C ALA A 125 -10.51 -21.88 -10.85
N TYR A 126 -11.32 -22.84 -10.37
CA TYR A 126 -12.63 -23.13 -10.96
C TYR A 126 -13.60 -21.95 -10.79
N GLY A 127 -14.56 -21.82 -11.72
CA GLY A 127 -15.61 -20.79 -11.69
C GLY A 127 -15.24 -19.47 -12.36
N ILE A 128 -14.01 -19.34 -12.86
CA ILE A 128 -13.58 -18.20 -13.67
C ILE A 128 -13.63 -18.67 -15.12
N THR A 129 -14.59 -18.18 -15.91
CA THR A 129 -14.69 -18.50 -17.34
C THR A 129 -14.77 -17.22 -18.17
N PHE A 130 -14.38 -17.29 -19.44
CA PHE A 130 -14.26 -16.20 -20.39
C PHE A 130 -15.63 -15.71 -20.78
N ARG A 131 -16.61 -16.63 -20.76
CA ARG A 131 -18.02 -16.32 -20.94
C ARG A 131 -18.64 -15.64 -19.72
N THR A 132 -18.05 -15.78 -18.52
CA THR A 132 -18.39 -15.01 -17.32
C THR A 132 -17.43 -13.83 -17.07
N LEU A 133 -16.50 -13.54 -17.98
CA LEU A 133 -15.62 -12.36 -17.93
C LEU A 133 -16.42 -11.11 -18.34
N LYS A 134 -17.18 -10.57 -17.39
CA LYS A 134 -17.02 -9.14 -17.17
C LYS A 134 -15.61 -8.96 -16.61
N ASN A 135 -14.84 -7.99 -17.11
CA ASN A 135 -13.44 -7.75 -16.72
C ASN A 135 -13.19 -7.78 -15.19
N ASP A 136 -14.24 -7.55 -14.41
CA ASP A 136 -14.28 -7.66 -12.96
C ASP A 136 -13.78 -9.03 -12.44
N THR A 137 -13.96 -10.14 -13.14
CA THR A 137 -13.64 -11.47 -12.57
C THR A 137 -12.14 -11.73 -12.42
N LEU A 138 -11.32 -11.46 -13.45
CA LEU A 138 -9.86 -11.62 -13.33
C LEU A 138 -9.27 -10.55 -12.40
N LYS A 139 -9.76 -9.30 -12.48
CA LYS A 139 -9.34 -8.24 -11.56
C LYS A 139 -9.63 -8.61 -10.11
N ASN A 140 -10.82 -9.11 -9.80
CA ASN A 140 -11.19 -9.55 -8.45
C ASN A 140 -10.36 -10.75 -7.98
N LEU A 141 -10.03 -11.68 -8.88
CA LEU A 141 -9.10 -12.77 -8.57
C LEU A 141 -7.72 -12.22 -8.18
N LEU A 142 -7.15 -11.35 -9.01
CA LEU A 142 -5.85 -10.73 -8.75
C LEU A 142 -5.87 -9.95 -7.44
N ASP A 143 -6.92 -9.17 -7.19
CA ASP A 143 -7.09 -8.41 -5.95
C ASP A 143 -7.12 -9.31 -4.73
N ARG A 144 -7.87 -10.41 -4.79
CA ARG A 144 -7.92 -11.40 -3.71
C ARG A 144 -6.55 -12.04 -3.46
N GLU A 145 -5.90 -12.53 -4.51
CA GLU A 145 -4.59 -13.17 -4.38
C GLU A 145 -3.51 -12.15 -3.94
N ASN A 146 -3.62 -10.88 -4.32
CA ASN A 146 -2.68 -9.82 -3.92
C ASN A 146 -2.87 -9.40 -2.45
N CYS A 147 -4.11 -9.26 -1.98
CA CYS A 147 -4.38 -9.06 -0.54
C CYS A 147 -3.82 -10.24 0.27
N LYS A 148 -4.03 -11.48 -0.19
CA LYS A 148 -3.55 -12.69 0.49
C LYS A 148 -2.03 -12.82 0.51
N LYS A 149 -1.36 -12.69 -0.64
CA LYS A 149 0.07 -13.00 -0.79
C LYS A 149 0.98 -11.81 -0.47
N ASN A 150 0.62 -10.60 -0.89
CA ASN A 150 1.44 -9.40 -0.72
C ASN A 150 0.94 -8.43 0.36
N ARG A 151 -0.19 -8.75 1.02
CA ARG A 151 -0.87 -7.83 1.95
C ARG A 151 -1.11 -6.47 1.27
N ALA A 152 -1.47 -6.50 -0.01
CA ALA A 152 -1.68 -5.29 -0.81
C ALA A 152 -3.18 -5.03 -0.98
N HIS A 153 -3.65 -3.86 -0.57
CA HIS A 153 -5.07 -3.52 -0.45
C HIS A 153 -5.50 -2.48 -1.46
N VAL A 154 -6.79 -2.52 -1.81
CA VAL A 154 -7.41 -1.46 -2.60
C VAL A 154 -7.84 -0.36 -1.64
N MET A 155 -7.31 0.86 -1.83
CA MET A 155 -7.59 1.98 -0.94
C MET A 155 -8.67 2.88 -1.53
N GLU A 156 -9.79 3.04 -0.82
CA GLU A 156 -10.86 3.95 -1.20
C GLU A 156 -10.57 5.36 -0.65
N ILE A 157 -10.26 6.29 -1.55
CA ILE A 157 -9.86 7.67 -1.21
C ILE A 157 -11.05 8.61 -1.02
N SER A 158 -12.26 8.22 -1.44
CA SER A 158 -13.50 9.00 -1.23
C SER A 158 -14.07 8.92 0.19
N LYS A 159 -13.65 7.90 0.96
CA LYS A 159 -13.99 7.88 2.39
C LYS A 159 -13.35 9.13 2.99
N GLY A 160 -14.21 9.99 3.52
CA GLY A 160 -13.87 11.25 4.20
C GLY A 160 -14.44 11.30 5.63
N LYS A 161 -15.12 10.23 6.05
CA LYS A 161 -15.72 10.12 7.38
C LYS A 161 -14.77 9.36 8.28
N GLU A 162 -14.57 9.90 9.48
CA GLU A 162 -13.78 9.26 10.52
C GLU A 162 -14.30 7.85 10.83
N GLY A 163 -13.38 6.93 11.08
CA GLY A 163 -13.67 5.57 11.47
C GLY A 163 -12.95 4.52 10.63
N PRO A 164 -12.94 3.27 11.08
CA PRO A 164 -12.39 2.17 10.32
C PRO A 164 -13.29 1.84 9.12
N TYR A 165 -12.68 1.52 7.99
CA TYR A 165 -13.36 0.84 6.90
C TYR A 165 -12.54 -0.37 6.43
N LYS A 166 -13.23 -1.38 5.93
CA LYS A 166 -12.58 -2.58 5.41
C LYS A 166 -12.10 -2.35 3.98
N CYS A 167 -11.01 -3.02 3.61
CA CYS A 167 -10.63 -3.19 2.22
C CYS A 167 -11.86 -3.62 1.40
N SER A 168 -12.07 -3.05 0.20
CA SER A 168 -13.26 -3.29 -0.63
C SER A 168 -13.44 -4.75 -1.09
N LEU A 169 -12.48 -5.64 -0.78
CA LEU A 169 -12.52 -7.04 -1.14
C LEU A 169 -13.24 -7.83 -0.04
N PRO A 170 -14.32 -8.57 -0.36
CA PRO A 170 -15.09 -9.32 0.64
C PRO A 170 -14.30 -10.36 1.43
N THR A 171 -13.13 -10.78 0.92
CA THR A 171 -12.26 -11.80 1.51
C THR A 171 -11.09 -11.21 2.31
N CYS A 172 -11.04 -9.90 2.45
CA CYS A 172 -9.91 -9.17 3.03
C CYS A 172 -10.38 -8.42 4.28
N ASP A 173 -10.02 -8.94 5.46
CA ASP A 173 -10.42 -8.35 6.76
C ASP A 173 -9.53 -7.19 7.20
N LYS A 174 -8.68 -6.66 6.32
CA LYS A 174 -7.83 -5.53 6.65
C LYS A 174 -8.67 -4.28 6.86
N GLU A 175 -8.58 -3.74 8.08
CA GLU A 175 -9.12 -2.44 8.42
C GLU A 175 -8.13 -1.34 8.04
N ILE A 176 -8.70 -0.27 7.50
CA ILE A 176 -8.03 0.99 7.18
C ILE A 176 -8.69 2.02 8.08
N VAL A 177 -7.90 2.58 9.00
CA VAL A 177 -8.42 3.56 9.95
C VAL A 177 -8.32 4.93 9.30
N GLU A 178 -9.45 5.60 9.17
CA GLU A 178 -9.50 6.97 8.71
C GLU A 178 -9.63 7.91 9.89
N VAL A 179 -8.62 8.76 10.05
CA VAL A 179 -8.65 9.88 10.99
C VAL A 179 -8.98 11.12 10.18
N SER A 180 -10.20 11.64 10.34
CA SER A 180 -10.61 12.86 9.66
C SER A 180 -10.25 14.06 10.51
N PHE A 181 -9.68 15.09 9.90
CA PHE A 181 -9.38 16.34 10.59
C PHE A 181 -10.35 17.40 10.06
N ASN A 182 -11.45 17.60 10.79
CA ASN A 182 -12.41 18.64 10.51
C ASN A 182 -12.07 19.92 11.27
N LYS A 183 -11.65 20.95 10.49
CA LYS A 183 -11.76 22.41 10.76
C LYS A 183 -10.85 23.00 11.86
N PRO A 184 -10.25 24.19 11.63
CA PRO A 184 -10.79 25.32 10.87
C PRO A 184 -10.33 25.42 9.41
N LEU A 185 -11.09 26.20 8.63
CA LEU A 185 -10.81 26.63 7.25
C LEU A 185 -9.31 26.90 7.01
N PRO A 186 -8.76 26.49 5.85
CA PRO A 186 -9.48 26.56 4.56
C PRO A 186 -9.92 25.22 3.96
N TYR A 187 -9.25 24.09 4.23
CA TYR A 187 -9.52 22.80 3.59
C TYR A 187 -9.81 21.69 4.61
N ALA A 188 -10.49 20.63 4.15
CA ALA A 188 -10.61 19.37 4.87
C ALA A 188 -9.53 18.39 4.42
N HIS A 189 -9.05 17.57 5.34
CA HIS A 189 -8.19 16.44 5.00
C HIS A 189 -8.46 15.24 5.91
N SER A 190 -8.13 14.06 5.41
CA SER A 190 -8.13 12.84 6.19
C SER A 190 -6.80 12.11 6.08
N VAL A 191 -6.45 11.39 7.14
CA VAL A 191 -5.26 10.56 7.22
C VAL A 191 -5.73 9.11 7.29
N LYS A 192 -5.32 8.33 6.30
CA LYS A 192 -5.60 6.91 6.20
C LYS A 192 -4.40 6.13 6.75
N VAL A 193 -4.63 5.44 7.86
CA VAL A 193 -3.64 4.61 8.55
C VAL A 193 -3.88 3.15 8.17
N MET A 194 -2.87 2.48 7.60
CA MET A 194 -3.01 1.11 7.10
C MET A 194 -1.86 0.19 7.54
N GLY A 195 -0.62 0.66 7.53
CA GLY A 195 0.56 -0.16 7.82
C GLY A 195 0.68 -1.36 6.87
N SER A 196 0.42 -1.15 5.58
CA SER A 196 0.35 -2.24 4.58
C SER A 196 0.64 -1.74 3.16
N SER A 197 0.64 -2.64 2.18
CA SER A 197 0.87 -2.28 0.77
C SER A 197 -0.43 -1.81 0.10
N ILE A 198 -0.33 -0.98 -0.95
CA ILE A 198 -1.49 -0.48 -1.70
C ILE A 198 -1.44 -1.02 -3.13
N THR A 199 -2.43 -1.84 -3.49
CA THR A 199 -2.61 -2.38 -4.83
C THR A 199 -2.94 -1.30 -5.85
N ARG A 200 -3.88 -0.42 -5.50
CA ARG A 200 -4.29 0.77 -6.25
C ARG A 200 -5.20 1.64 -5.38
N PHE A 201 -5.46 2.85 -5.86
CA PHE A 201 -6.43 3.76 -5.27
C PHE A 201 -7.73 3.75 -6.06
N GLU A 202 -8.87 3.82 -5.38
CA GLU A 202 -10.20 3.95 -5.96
C GLU A 202 -10.91 5.17 -5.38
N ASN A 203 -11.66 5.88 -6.21
CA ASN A 203 -12.58 6.94 -5.82
C ASN A 203 -13.97 6.51 -6.27
N GLU A 204 -14.86 6.19 -5.34
CA GLU A 204 -16.22 5.69 -5.61
C GLU A 204 -16.21 4.46 -6.54
N ASN A 205 -15.37 3.46 -6.22
CA ASN A 205 -15.14 2.25 -7.03
C ASN A 205 -14.49 2.49 -8.42
N LYS A 206 -14.09 3.72 -8.75
CA LYS A 206 -13.34 4.02 -9.98
C LYS A 206 -11.85 4.00 -9.69
N SER A 207 -11.10 3.13 -10.38
CA SER A 207 -9.64 3.10 -10.26
C SER A 207 -9.01 4.42 -10.70
N GLN A 208 -8.07 4.91 -9.90
CA GLN A 208 -7.30 6.11 -10.15
C GLN A 208 -6.02 5.78 -10.93
N LYS A 209 -5.65 6.61 -11.90
CA LYS A 209 -4.47 6.50 -12.77
C LYS A 209 -3.41 7.51 -12.35
N GLY A 210 -2.13 7.19 -12.56
CA GLY A 210 -1.00 8.09 -12.27
C GLY A 210 -0.54 8.11 -10.81
N LEU A 211 -1.23 7.38 -9.92
CA LEU A 211 -0.78 7.13 -8.56
C LEU A 211 0.13 5.89 -8.48
N PRO A 212 1.08 5.87 -7.53
CA PRO A 212 2.01 4.76 -7.35
C PRO A 212 1.36 3.51 -6.72
N PHE A 213 2.15 2.42 -6.65
CA PHE A 213 1.80 1.16 -5.98
C PHE A 213 2.73 0.89 -4.80
N PRO A 214 2.64 1.68 -3.71
CA PRO A 214 3.62 1.63 -2.64
C PRO A 214 3.54 0.33 -1.80
N LYS A 215 4.71 -0.13 -1.34
CA LYS A 215 4.84 -1.20 -0.34
C LYS A 215 4.87 -0.61 1.07
N LYS A 216 4.24 -1.29 2.03
CA LYS A 216 4.36 -0.99 3.47
C LYS A 216 4.18 0.50 3.80
N VAL A 217 3.07 1.10 3.34
CA VAL A 217 2.67 2.47 3.67
C VAL A 217 2.03 2.51 5.05
N ASN A 218 2.44 3.47 5.87
CA ASN A 218 1.75 3.76 7.12
C ASN A 218 0.63 4.79 6.94
N TYR A 219 0.94 5.89 6.27
CA TYR A 219 0.04 7.06 6.17
C TYR A 219 -0.19 7.49 4.73
N VAL A 220 -1.45 7.71 4.39
CA VAL A 220 -1.87 8.44 3.18
C VAL A 220 -2.73 9.62 3.61
N TYR A 221 -2.28 10.82 3.28
CA TYR A 221 -3.01 12.06 3.51
C TYR A 221 -3.82 12.39 2.27
N VAL A 222 -5.11 12.61 2.44
CA VAL A 222 -6.04 12.95 1.36
C VAL A 222 -6.66 14.30 1.69
N TYR A 223 -6.47 15.27 0.80
CA TYR A 223 -6.99 16.63 0.95
C TYR A 223 -8.16 16.82 -0.02
N PHE A 224 -9.24 17.39 0.49
CA PHE A 224 -10.50 17.51 -0.22
C PHE A 224 -10.78 18.96 -0.64
N ASP A 225 -11.72 19.11 -1.58
CA ASP A 225 -12.23 20.43 -1.99
C ASP A 225 -12.74 21.26 -0.81
N LEU A 226 -12.40 22.56 -0.86
CA LEU A 226 -12.68 23.59 0.14
C LEU A 226 -14.19 23.83 0.36
N GLN A 227 -15.01 23.59 -0.67
CA GLN A 227 -16.44 23.93 -0.62
C GLN A 227 -17.33 22.74 -0.29
N LYS A 228 -17.07 21.58 -0.89
CA LYS A 228 -17.97 20.42 -0.81
C LYS A 228 -17.42 19.25 0.01
N CYS A 229 -16.12 19.21 0.31
CA CYS A 229 -15.46 18.10 1.03
C CYS A 229 -15.68 16.70 0.42
N GLU A 230 -16.10 16.59 -0.84
CA GLU A 230 -16.49 15.31 -1.46
C GLU A 230 -15.42 14.74 -2.38
N MET A 231 -14.66 15.60 -3.07
CA MET A 231 -13.68 15.17 -4.06
C MET A 231 -12.26 15.29 -3.50
N PRO A 232 -11.48 14.20 -3.45
CA PRO A 232 -10.05 14.26 -3.20
C PRO A 232 -9.35 15.06 -4.30
N LEU A 233 -8.56 16.08 -3.96
CA LEU A 233 -7.86 16.93 -4.94
C LEU A 233 -6.34 16.79 -4.88
N LEU A 234 -5.81 16.52 -3.68
CA LEU A 234 -4.39 16.38 -3.43
C LEU A 234 -4.19 15.16 -2.52
N ILE A 235 -3.16 14.37 -2.82
CA ILE A 235 -2.77 13.19 -2.04
C ILE A 235 -1.30 13.32 -1.70
N CYS A 236 -0.98 13.03 -0.44
CA CYS A 236 0.38 12.84 0.02
C CYS A 236 0.56 11.40 0.52
N ILE A 237 1.51 10.68 -0.08
CA ILE A 237 1.87 9.32 0.31
C ILE A 237 3.19 9.42 1.07
N ASP A 238 3.15 9.10 2.36
CA ASP A 238 4.32 9.20 3.21
C ASP A 238 5.13 7.89 3.19
N PRO A 239 6.40 7.91 2.75
CA PRO A 239 7.25 6.73 2.77
C PRO A 239 7.87 6.43 4.14
N LEU A 240 7.50 7.13 5.23
CA LEU A 240 7.98 6.78 6.57
C LEU A 240 7.79 5.26 6.83
N ASN A 241 8.92 4.57 7.03
CA ASN A 241 9.08 3.11 7.20
C ASN A 241 8.85 2.22 5.97
N MET A 242 8.96 2.76 4.74
CA MET A 242 9.07 1.90 3.55
C MET A 242 10.41 1.17 3.53
N GLU A 243 10.36 -0.17 3.48
CA GLU A 243 11.54 -1.07 3.39
C GLU A 243 12.47 -0.72 2.21
N ASN A 244 11.90 -0.20 1.13
CA ASN A 244 12.64 0.36 0.00
C ASN A 244 12.14 1.79 -0.22
N LYS A 245 12.66 2.75 0.56
CA LYS A 245 12.45 4.18 0.28
C LYS A 245 12.71 4.40 -1.21
N TRP A 246 11.70 4.89 -1.94
CA TRP A 246 11.72 5.14 -3.38
C TRP A 246 13.11 5.57 -3.91
N GLN A 247 13.97 4.62 -4.27
CA GLN A 247 15.33 4.83 -4.81
C GLN A 247 16.01 6.16 -4.37
N GLY A 248 16.17 6.39 -3.06
CA GLY A 248 16.84 7.58 -2.52
C GLY A 248 15.95 8.79 -2.17
N TYR A 249 14.63 8.69 -2.24
CA TYR A 249 13.74 9.76 -1.81
C TYR A 249 13.50 9.75 -0.30
N THR A 250 13.88 10.83 0.37
CA THR A 250 13.50 11.13 1.75
C THR A 250 12.30 12.08 1.74
N GLY A 251 11.11 11.56 2.05
CA GLY A 251 9.92 12.37 2.29
C GLY A 251 8.73 12.07 1.38
N CYS A 252 7.62 12.69 1.73
CA CYS A 252 6.31 12.52 1.11
C CYS A 252 6.34 12.74 -0.42
N LYS A 253 5.60 11.88 -1.15
CA LYS A 253 5.29 12.10 -2.56
C LYS A 253 3.90 12.69 -2.70
N TRP A 254 3.81 13.79 -3.42
CA TRP A 254 2.60 14.58 -3.60
C TRP A 254 2.02 14.39 -4.99
N TYR A 255 0.72 14.18 -5.07
CA TYR A 255 -0.02 13.99 -6.31
C TYR A 255 -1.27 14.85 -6.30
N GLN A 256 -1.50 15.59 -7.38
CA GLN A 256 -2.73 16.35 -7.60
C GLN A 256 -3.50 15.75 -8.77
N ARG A 257 -4.81 15.91 -8.81
CA ARG A 257 -5.59 15.48 -9.98
C ARG A 257 -5.15 16.23 -11.23
N ASP A 258 -5.00 15.57 -12.38
CA ASP A 258 -4.76 16.29 -13.64
C ASP A 258 -5.90 17.30 -13.92
N LYS A 259 -7.13 16.84 -13.75
CA LYS A 259 -8.36 17.67 -13.81
C LYS A 259 -9.36 17.18 -12.77
N VAL A 260 -10.17 18.09 -12.26
CA VAL A 260 -11.17 17.88 -11.19
C VAL A 260 -12.02 16.61 -11.42
N ASP A 261 -12.54 16.43 -12.64
CA ASP A 261 -13.49 15.36 -12.96
C ASP A 261 -12.82 14.10 -13.55
N THR A 262 -11.49 14.02 -13.50
CA THR A 262 -10.74 12.91 -14.06
C THR A 262 -10.21 12.00 -12.96
N ASN A 263 -10.04 10.72 -13.29
CA ASN A 263 -9.37 9.76 -12.42
C ASN A 263 -7.83 9.79 -12.57
N ALA A 264 -7.28 10.76 -13.31
CA ALA A 264 -5.85 10.88 -13.55
C ALA A 264 -5.20 11.79 -12.50
N TRP A 265 -4.01 11.40 -12.06
CA TRP A 265 -3.19 12.11 -11.09
C TRP A 265 -1.82 12.39 -11.69
N ILE A 266 -1.26 13.54 -11.35
CA ILE A 266 0.08 13.98 -11.73
C ILE A 266 0.88 14.30 -10.47
N GLN A 267 2.17 14.03 -10.51
CA GLN A 267 3.06 14.34 -9.39
C GLN A 267 3.27 15.87 -9.29
N VAL A 268 3.21 16.41 -8.08
CA VAL A 268 3.41 17.84 -7.83
C VAL A 268 4.90 18.18 -7.87
N ASN A 269 5.28 19.17 -8.68
CA ASN A 269 6.66 19.66 -8.76
C ASN A 269 7.01 20.59 -7.57
N ASN A 270 6.14 21.55 -7.27
CA ASN A 270 6.30 22.48 -6.14
C ASN A 270 5.70 21.88 -4.86
N LYS A 271 6.31 20.80 -4.38
CA LYS A 271 5.77 20.02 -3.25
C LYS A 271 5.70 20.84 -1.94
N PRO A 272 4.66 20.66 -1.13
CA PRO A 272 4.66 21.05 0.27
C PRO A 272 5.82 20.40 1.02
N THR A 273 6.35 21.09 2.02
CA THR A 273 7.49 20.59 2.82
C THR A 273 7.10 19.44 3.75
N SER A 274 5.85 19.43 4.21
CA SER A 274 5.27 18.38 5.06
C SER A 274 3.76 18.24 4.80
N PRO A 275 3.12 17.15 5.27
CA PRO A 275 1.66 17.02 5.24
C PRO A 275 0.90 18.12 6.01
N ASN A 276 1.60 18.88 6.85
CA ASN A 276 1.05 19.95 7.67
C ASN A 276 1.41 21.36 7.15
N ASP A 277 2.07 21.46 5.99
CA ASP A 277 2.43 22.73 5.34
C ASP A 277 1.20 23.39 4.72
N SER A 278 0.37 23.97 5.58
CA SER A 278 -0.97 24.46 5.24
C SER A 278 -0.95 25.59 4.22
N THR A 279 0.09 26.42 4.23
CA THR A 279 0.26 27.51 3.26
C THR A 279 0.42 26.96 1.85
N ARG A 280 1.38 26.04 1.62
CA ARG A 280 1.60 25.48 0.27
C ARG A 280 0.48 24.56 -0.17
N ILE A 281 -0.09 23.78 0.75
CA ILE A 281 -1.25 22.94 0.45
C ILE A 281 -2.41 23.82 -0.04
N LEU A 282 -2.68 24.93 0.66
CA LEU A 282 -3.73 25.86 0.26
C LEU A 282 -3.44 26.53 -1.08
N GLU A 283 -2.20 26.92 -1.36
CA GLU A 283 -1.81 27.48 -2.66
C GLU A 283 -2.13 26.51 -3.81
N ILE A 284 -1.76 25.24 -3.66
CA ILE A 284 -2.06 24.20 -4.66
C ILE A 284 -3.56 24.01 -4.81
N LEU A 285 -4.31 23.90 -3.70
CA LEU A 285 -5.76 23.73 -3.76
C LEU A 285 -6.47 24.94 -4.39
N LYS A 286 -5.98 26.16 -4.14
CA LYS A 286 -6.52 27.39 -4.74
C LYS A 286 -6.27 27.47 -6.25
N GLU A 287 -5.16 26.92 -6.76
CA GLU A 287 -4.91 26.85 -8.21
C GLU A 287 -6.02 26.05 -8.94
N TYR A 288 -6.64 25.08 -8.25
CA TYR A 288 -7.76 24.31 -8.79
C TYR A 288 -9.11 25.03 -8.72
N LEU A 289 -9.30 25.99 -7.81
CA LEU A 289 -10.59 26.65 -7.62
C LEU A 289 -11.13 27.40 -8.87
N PRO A 290 -10.36 28.23 -9.59
CA PRO A 290 -10.86 28.91 -10.80
C PRO A 290 -11.32 27.93 -11.89
N ASN A 291 -10.64 26.79 -12.00
CA ASN A 291 -11.00 25.71 -12.93
C ASN A 291 -12.28 24.97 -12.50
N ILE A 292 -12.57 24.92 -11.20
CA ILE A 292 -13.82 24.37 -10.65
C ILE A 292 -14.98 25.36 -10.89
N LEU A 293 -14.80 26.63 -10.50
CA LEU A 293 -15.86 27.65 -10.55
C LEU A 293 -16.34 27.91 -11.99
N SER A 294 -15.41 28.06 -12.95
CA SER A 294 -15.76 28.26 -14.35
C SER A 294 -16.59 27.10 -14.94
N LYS A 295 -16.34 25.86 -14.52
CA LYS A 295 -17.13 24.70 -14.96
C LYS A 295 -18.52 24.64 -14.33
N ILE A 296 -18.64 24.96 -13.04
CA ILE A 296 -19.94 24.99 -12.35
C ILE A 296 -20.87 26.00 -13.04
N GLU A 297 -20.36 27.20 -13.37
CA GLU A 297 -21.14 28.21 -14.09
C GLU A 297 -21.58 27.74 -15.48
N HIS A 298 -20.72 27.00 -16.20
CA HIS A 298 -21.08 26.44 -17.51
C HIS A 298 -22.15 25.35 -17.45
N VAL A 299 -22.08 24.44 -16.46
CA VAL A 299 -23.07 23.36 -16.28
C VAL A 299 -24.44 23.94 -15.89
N GLN A 300 -24.48 24.88 -14.94
CA GLN A 300 -25.72 25.54 -14.53
C GLN A 300 -26.38 26.32 -15.67
N ARG A 301 -25.59 26.93 -16.57
CA ARG A 301 -26.13 27.62 -17.76
C ARG A 301 -26.73 26.64 -18.78
N ALA A 302 -26.14 25.46 -18.94
CA ALA A 302 -26.64 24.43 -19.85
C ALA A 302 -27.96 23.80 -19.37
N GLU A 303 -28.06 23.47 -18.08
CA GLU A 303 -29.30 22.93 -17.48
C GLU A 303 -30.45 23.96 -17.50
N LYS A 304 -30.12 25.24 -17.33
CA LYS A 304 -31.13 26.32 -17.44
C LYS A 304 -31.61 26.53 -18.88
N SER A 305 -30.81 26.16 -19.87
CA SER A 305 -31.18 26.23 -21.29
C SER A 305 -31.96 25.01 -21.78
N SER A 306 -31.81 23.83 -21.15
CA SER A 306 -32.55 22.62 -21.54
C SER A 306 -33.96 22.54 -20.95
N ASN A 307 -34.28 23.35 -19.93
CA ASN A 307 -35.59 23.38 -19.28
C ASN A 307 -36.58 24.38 -19.90
N LEU A 308 -36.27 24.97 -21.06
CA LEU A 308 -37.18 25.90 -21.75
C LEU A 308 -38.08 25.27 -22.83
N GLU A 309 -38.09 23.95 -22.97
CA GLU A 309 -39.11 23.21 -23.73
C GLU A 309 -39.98 22.38 -22.77
N THR A 310 -40.92 23.04 -22.09
CA THR A 310 -42.10 22.36 -21.55
C THR A 310 -43.36 23.02 -22.11
N THR A 311 -44.00 22.30 -23.02
CA THR A 311 -45.43 22.41 -23.28
C THR A 311 -46.20 22.34 -21.96
N PRO A 312 -47.30 23.11 -21.81
CA PRO A 312 -48.06 23.17 -20.56
C PRO A 312 -48.73 21.82 -20.29
N VAL A 313 -48.34 21.16 -19.19
CA VAL A 313 -49.04 20.01 -18.64
C VAL A 313 -50.20 20.53 -17.80
N ILE A 314 -51.41 20.19 -18.23
CA ILE A 314 -52.65 20.44 -17.52
C ILE A 314 -52.67 19.57 -16.26
N ASN A 315 -52.95 20.23 -15.14
CA ASN A 315 -53.14 19.71 -13.79
C ASN A 315 -54.16 18.55 -13.75
N PRO A 316 -53.91 17.51 -12.93
CA PRO A 316 -55.01 16.97 -12.15
C PRO A 316 -54.67 16.95 -10.66
N ASP A 317 -55.70 17.31 -9.89
CA ASP A 317 -55.76 17.32 -8.43
C ASP A 317 -55.20 16.05 -7.77
N PHE A 318 -54.34 16.23 -6.78
CA PHE A 318 -54.15 15.27 -5.70
C PHE A 318 -54.01 15.98 -4.36
N THR A 319 -55.00 15.75 -3.49
CA THR A 319 -54.96 16.05 -2.05
C THR A 319 -54.25 14.90 -1.33
N LEU A 320 -53.21 15.20 -0.55
CA LEU A 320 -52.55 14.23 0.32
C LEU A 320 -53.05 14.40 1.76
N ASP A 321 -53.71 13.35 2.25
CA ASP A 321 -54.23 13.23 3.61
C ASP A 321 -53.10 12.78 4.56
N ILE A 322 -52.87 13.51 5.66
CA ILE A 322 -51.87 13.18 6.67
C ILE A 322 -52.59 12.63 7.88
N ALA A 323 -52.66 11.30 7.98
CA ALA A 323 -53.07 10.62 9.20
C ALA A 323 -52.37 9.25 9.32
N HIS A 324 -51.74 9.04 10.48
CA HIS A 324 -51.36 7.76 11.10
C HIS A 324 -50.17 6.97 10.54
N LEU A 325 -49.03 7.02 11.25
CA LEU A 325 -48.15 5.86 11.41
C LEU A 325 -47.67 5.75 12.88
N PRO A 326 -47.64 4.53 13.47
CA PRO A 326 -47.44 4.31 14.89
C PRO A 326 -45.97 4.09 15.30
N HIS A 327 -45.73 4.39 16.58
CA HIS A 327 -44.60 4.06 17.45
C HIS A 327 -43.63 2.95 17.01
N LEU A 328 -42.36 3.31 16.80
CA LEU A 328 -41.22 2.42 16.91
C LEU A 328 -40.42 2.79 18.17
N LYS A 329 -40.52 1.94 19.19
CA LYS A 329 -39.64 1.99 20.37
C LYS A 329 -38.33 1.30 20.02
N PHE A 330 -37.22 2.02 20.11
CA PHE A 330 -35.89 1.42 20.11
C PHE A 330 -35.58 0.87 21.51
N LYS A 331 -35.07 -0.37 21.55
CA LYS A 331 -34.45 -1.00 22.72
C LYS A 331 -32.98 -0.60 22.75
N ASP A 332 -32.49 -0.21 23.92
CA ASP A 332 -31.06 -0.19 24.26
C ASP A 332 -30.47 -1.61 24.19
N PRO A 333 -29.24 -1.74 23.67
CA PRO A 333 -28.37 -2.83 24.05
C PRO A 333 -27.08 -2.27 24.68
N GLU A 334 -27.07 -2.14 26.00
CA GLU A 334 -25.85 -2.38 26.76
C GLU A 334 -25.66 -3.89 26.82
N GLU A 335 -24.78 -4.42 25.97
CA GLU A 335 -24.29 -5.79 26.11
C GLU A 335 -22.75 -5.73 26.11
N ILE A 336 -22.21 -5.94 27.31
CA ILE A 336 -20.78 -6.09 27.60
C ILE A 336 -20.34 -7.42 26.98
N LEU A 337 -19.47 -7.36 25.97
CA LEU A 337 -18.79 -8.53 25.43
C LEU A 337 -17.31 -8.47 25.83
N ASP A 338 -16.94 -9.32 26.79
CA ASP A 338 -15.57 -9.70 27.09
C ASP A 338 -14.94 -10.40 25.86
N ILE A 339 -13.85 -9.84 25.34
CA ILE A 339 -13.03 -10.47 24.30
C ILE A 339 -11.69 -10.89 24.93
N PRO A 340 -11.33 -12.19 24.91
CA PRO A 340 -10.05 -12.65 25.43
C PRO A 340 -8.90 -12.31 24.47
N GLY A 341 -7.73 -12.07 25.08
CA GLY A 341 -6.54 -11.53 24.45
C GLY A 341 -5.94 -12.36 23.32
N TYR A 342 -5.38 -11.65 22.34
CA TYR A 342 -4.56 -12.20 21.28
C TYR A 342 -3.08 -11.97 21.59
N SER A 343 -2.35 -13.07 21.76
CA SER A 343 -0.90 -13.13 21.75
C SER A 343 -0.40 -13.11 20.30
N TYR A 344 0.58 -12.26 20.04
CA TYR A 344 1.33 -12.25 18.77
C TYR A 344 2.35 -13.40 18.78
N PRO A 345 2.51 -14.18 17.69
CA PRO A 345 3.67 -15.03 17.54
C PRO A 345 4.87 -14.19 17.09
N LEU A 346 5.94 -14.35 17.85
CA LEU A 346 7.28 -13.81 17.66
C LEU A 346 7.95 -14.27 16.35
N ASP A 347 8.94 -13.47 15.97
CA ASP A 347 9.95 -13.64 14.94
C ASP A 347 10.41 -15.07 14.65
N TYR A 348 10.72 -15.31 13.38
CA TYR A 348 11.70 -16.33 12.98
C TYR A 348 12.79 -15.68 12.13
N ARG A 349 13.94 -15.45 12.77
CA ARG A 349 15.26 -15.34 12.13
C ARG A 349 15.84 -16.75 11.90
N ASP A 350 16.62 -16.85 10.84
CA ASP A 350 17.67 -17.84 10.54
C ASP A 350 17.30 -19.29 10.22
N ILE A 351 17.27 -19.63 8.92
CA ILE A 351 17.95 -20.84 8.39
C ILE A 351 18.42 -20.59 6.94
N TYR A 352 19.70 -20.28 6.74
CA TYR A 352 20.48 -20.69 5.56
C TYR A 352 21.94 -20.90 5.98
N PRO A 353 22.57 -22.05 5.69
CA PRO A 353 24.00 -22.21 5.89
C PRO A 353 24.74 -21.63 4.69
N SER A 354 25.43 -20.50 4.89
CA SER A 354 26.43 -20.00 3.95
C SER A 354 27.79 -20.55 4.35
N SER A 355 28.37 -21.38 3.48
CA SER A 355 29.78 -21.77 3.55
C SER A 355 30.46 -21.27 2.28
N ILE A 356 31.27 -20.22 2.43
CA ILE A 356 32.31 -19.78 1.48
C ILE A 356 33.52 -19.39 2.33
N PRO A 357 34.76 -19.77 1.93
CA PRO A 357 35.90 -19.81 2.84
C PRO A 357 36.61 -18.47 3.01
N ASP A 358 37.34 -18.41 4.12
CA ASP A 358 38.19 -17.33 4.62
C ASP A 358 39.09 -16.66 3.58
N GLU A 359 38.98 -15.33 3.48
CA GLU A 359 40.15 -14.49 3.21
C GLU A 359 40.25 -13.39 4.28
N ARG A 360 41.37 -13.42 4.98
CA ARG A 360 41.79 -12.45 5.99
C ARG A 360 41.91 -11.06 5.36
N SER A 361 41.23 -10.07 5.94
CA SER A 361 41.67 -8.68 5.86
C SER A 361 41.38 -7.95 7.17
N SER A 362 42.47 -7.41 7.71
CA SER A 362 42.59 -6.62 8.93
C SER A 362 41.98 -5.21 8.80
N GLY A 363 41.34 -4.75 9.88
CA GLY A 363 41.46 -3.36 10.33
C GLY A 363 40.23 -2.46 10.19
N GLY A 364 39.88 -1.79 11.31
CA GLY A 364 39.10 -0.56 11.31
C GLY A 364 37.81 -0.61 12.13
N LYS A 365 37.89 -0.45 13.46
CA LYS A 365 36.74 -0.20 14.32
C LYS A 365 36.38 1.30 14.20
N ILE A 366 35.34 1.63 13.44
CA ILE A 366 34.77 2.98 13.42
C ILE A 366 33.71 3.04 14.52
N VAL A 367 33.96 3.84 15.55
CA VAL A 367 32.97 4.19 16.57
C VAL A 367 32.29 5.46 16.09
N THR A 368 31.02 5.38 15.72
CA THR A 368 30.19 6.58 15.48
C THR A 368 29.44 6.92 16.76
N GLN A 369 29.91 7.97 17.44
CA GLN A 369 29.19 8.62 18.52
C GLN A 369 27.97 9.33 17.90
N THR A 370 26.77 9.00 18.40
CA THR A 370 25.52 9.63 17.94
C THR A 370 24.99 10.45 19.10
N ASP A 371 25.19 11.77 19.05
CA ASP A 371 24.62 12.68 20.04
C ASP A 371 23.13 12.84 19.77
N VAL A 372 22.30 12.43 20.72
CA VAL A 372 20.85 12.65 20.68
C VAL A 372 20.55 13.94 21.43
N ILE A 373 20.28 15.02 20.69
CA ILE A 373 19.82 16.30 21.26
C ILE A 373 18.30 16.26 21.29
N LEU A 374 17.71 16.30 22.49
CA LEU A 374 16.27 16.46 22.69
C LEU A 374 15.97 17.95 22.90
N ASP A 375 15.22 18.54 21.97
CA ASP A 375 14.69 19.90 22.14
C ASP A 375 13.52 19.88 23.14
N ILE A 376 13.71 20.56 24.26
CA ILE A 376 12.65 20.81 25.26
C ILE A 376 11.88 22.07 24.82
N PRO A 377 10.53 22.04 24.76
CA PRO A 377 9.75 23.20 24.35
C PRO A 377 9.87 24.35 25.37
N GLU A 378 9.98 25.58 24.87
CA GLU A 378 9.99 26.81 25.66
C GLU A 378 8.69 26.93 26.49
N LEU A 379 8.84 27.03 27.82
CA LEU A 379 7.76 27.38 28.72
C LEU A 379 7.57 28.90 28.70
N TYR A 380 6.32 29.32 28.50
CA TYR A 380 5.92 30.73 28.57
C TYR A 380 6.15 31.30 29.97
N GLU A 381 6.79 32.46 30.04
CA GLU A 381 6.95 33.25 31.25
C GLU A 381 5.57 33.64 31.82
N THR A 382 5.22 33.10 32.99
CA THR A 382 4.17 33.65 33.84
C THR A 382 4.81 34.50 34.94
N SER A 383 4.25 35.69 35.13
CA SER A 383 4.71 36.72 36.05
C SER A 383 4.68 36.27 37.50
N ALA A 384 5.68 36.75 38.24
CA ALA A 384 5.99 36.52 39.64
C ALA A 384 4.78 36.62 40.60
N GLU A 385 4.71 35.64 41.50
CA GLU A 385 4.71 35.75 42.97
C GLU A 385 3.97 34.53 43.55
N ASP A 386 4.69 33.42 43.77
CA ASP A 386 4.39 32.41 44.79
C ASP A 386 5.57 31.43 44.93
N PRO A 387 5.88 30.92 46.15
CA PRO A 387 6.99 30.00 46.37
C PRO A 387 6.67 28.60 45.81
N VAL A 388 7.46 28.16 44.84
CA VAL A 388 7.38 26.83 44.23
C VAL A 388 8.01 25.79 45.17
N PHE A 389 7.21 24.82 45.62
CA PHE A 389 7.70 23.58 46.25
C PHE A 389 8.42 22.70 45.21
N PRO A 390 9.42 21.88 45.60
CA PRO A 390 10.13 21.02 44.66
C PRO A 390 9.15 20.06 43.98
N MET A 391 9.10 20.15 42.65
CA MET A 391 8.29 19.27 41.81
C MET A 391 9.17 18.08 41.43
N ASP A 392 8.84 16.91 41.97
CA ASP A 392 9.48 15.66 41.55
C ASP A 392 9.19 15.44 40.06
N THR A 393 10.25 15.47 39.25
CA THR A 393 10.14 15.21 37.81
C THR A 393 10.36 13.73 37.57
N THR A 394 9.28 12.98 37.41
CA THR A 394 9.35 11.55 37.05
C THR A 394 9.69 11.44 35.57
N LEU A 395 10.94 11.07 35.26
CA LEU A 395 11.34 10.69 33.90
C LEU A 395 10.69 9.35 33.55
N GLY A 396 9.92 9.33 32.47
CA GLY A 396 9.30 8.11 31.94
C GLY A 396 10.34 7.04 31.61
N SER A 397 10.00 5.78 31.89
CA SER A 397 10.90 4.64 31.68
C SER A 397 11.32 4.51 30.21
N VAL A 398 12.62 4.49 29.95
CA VAL A 398 13.19 4.05 28.68
C VAL A 398 13.55 2.57 28.83
N THR A 399 12.83 1.68 28.16
CA THR A 399 13.22 0.27 28.06
C THR A 399 14.19 0.11 26.86
N PRO A 400 15.46 -0.26 27.08
CA PRO A 400 16.34 -0.58 25.97
C PRO A 400 15.87 -1.89 25.31
N TYR A 401 15.60 -1.83 24.01
CA TYR A 401 15.41 -3.01 23.17
C TYR A 401 16.80 -3.50 22.73
N GLU A 402 17.08 -4.78 22.97
CA GLU A 402 18.32 -5.54 22.68
C GLU A 402 19.48 -5.42 23.68
N SER A 403 19.70 -6.52 24.39
CA SER A 403 20.65 -6.73 25.46
C SER A 403 22.07 -7.03 24.96
N TRP A 404 22.83 -6.04 24.47
CA TRP A 404 24.32 -6.11 24.38
C TRP A 404 24.95 -4.70 24.34
N THR A 405 24.54 -3.80 25.23
CA THR A 405 25.30 -2.56 25.49
C THR A 405 25.65 -2.48 26.97
N GLU A 406 26.89 -2.88 27.28
CA GLU A 406 27.48 -2.56 28.58
C GLU A 406 27.89 -1.08 28.55
N ASN A 407 27.25 -0.30 29.42
CA ASN A 407 27.49 1.12 29.72
C ASN A 407 27.05 2.11 28.63
N PHE A 408 26.01 2.90 28.93
CA PHE A 408 25.74 4.16 28.24
C PHE A 408 25.88 5.31 29.24
N GLU A 409 26.47 6.42 28.78
CA GLU A 409 26.67 7.63 29.57
C GLU A 409 25.53 8.61 29.23
N VAL A 410 24.83 9.10 30.25
CA VAL A 410 23.83 10.17 30.09
C VAL A 410 24.43 11.45 30.64
N VAL A 411 24.71 12.42 29.78
CA VAL A 411 25.20 13.75 30.17
C VAL A 411 24.03 14.71 30.19
N LEU A 412 23.68 15.20 31.38
CA LEU A 412 22.69 16.26 31.55
C LEU A 412 23.44 17.59 31.69
N CYS A 413 23.27 18.48 30.71
CA CYS A 413 23.83 19.83 30.77
C CYS A 413 22.74 20.83 31.14
N ASP A 414 22.92 21.53 32.26
CA ASP A 414 22.21 22.78 32.52
C ASP A 414 22.83 23.89 31.66
N ARG A 415 22.00 24.66 30.93
CA ARG A 415 22.46 25.79 30.10
C ARG A 415 23.16 26.88 30.90
N SER A 416 23.05 26.90 32.22
CA SER A 416 23.61 27.94 33.10
C SER A 416 24.90 27.57 33.82
N SER A 417 25.37 26.31 33.78
CA SER A 417 26.65 25.90 34.40
C SER A 417 27.24 24.64 33.77
N PRO A 418 28.40 24.71 33.09
CA PRO A 418 28.97 23.58 32.35
C PRO A 418 29.66 22.50 33.22
N ASP A 419 29.71 22.64 34.56
CA ASP A 419 30.64 21.87 35.39
C ASP A 419 29.99 20.87 36.37
N HIS A 420 28.71 20.53 36.25
CA HIS A 420 28.11 19.46 37.07
C HIS A 420 28.03 18.14 36.31
N LYS A 421 28.86 17.17 36.73
CA LYS A 421 28.82 15.78 36.27
C LYS A 421 28.18 14.92 37.36
N VAL A 422 27.10 14.23 37.02
CA VAL A 422 26.52 13.18 37.86
C VAL A 422 26.74 11.85 37.16
N THR A 423 27.43 10.93 37.83
CA THR A 423 27.64 9.56 37.34
C THR A 423 26.69 8.66 38.10
N VAL A 424 25.81 7.95 37.39
CA VAL A 424 24.92 6.94 37.97
C VAL A 424 25.48 5.58 37.58
N ASP A 425 25.90 4.81 38.58
CA ASP A 425 26.47 3.47 38.41
C ASP A 425 25.37 2.44 38.72
N PHE A 426 25.11 1.52 37.79
CA PHE A 426 24.08 0.49 37.99
C PHE A 426 24.75 -0.84 38.33
N GLY A 427 24.53 -1.31 39.56
CA GLY A 427 24.97 -2.63 40.00
C GLY A 427 24.16 -3.74 39.33
N PRO A 428 24.76 -4.90 39.03
CA PRO A 428 24.14 -6.00 38.27
C PRO A 428 23.01 -6.76 39.00
N SER A 429 22.44 -6.22 40.10
CA SER A 429 21.48 -6.97 40.94
C SER A 429 20.37 -6.17 41.60
N ASP A 430 20.07 -4.94 41.16
CA ASP A 430 18.96 -4.18 41.76
C ASP A 430 17.62 -4.50 41.08
N SER A 431 16.75 -5.24 41.78
CA SER A 431 15.35 -5.49 41.40
C SER A 431 14.41 -4.51 42.09
N PHE A 432 13.51 -3.89 41.33
CA PHE A 432 12.45 -3.01 41.87
C PHE A 432 11.23 -3.83 42.34
N GLU A 433 10.78 -3.59 43.58
CA GLU A 433 9.38 -3.79 43.98
C GLU A 433 8.62 -2.47 43.83
N VAL A 434 7.43 -2.53 43.23
CA VAL A 434 6.58 -1.36 42.96
C VAL A 434 5.47 -1.29 44.02
N PHE A 435 5.32 -0.13 44.65
CA PHE A 435 4.08 0.30 45.31
C PHE A 435 3.39 1.36 44.46
#